data_AF-A0AAW2FZQ8-F1
#
_entry.id   AF-A0AAW2FZQ8-F1
#
_cell.length_a   1.000
_cell.length_b   1.000
_cell.length_c   1.000
_cell.angle_alpha   90.00
_cell.angle_beta   90.00
_cell.angle_gamma   90.00
#
_symmetry.space_group_name_H-M   'P 1'
#
loop_
_entity.id
_entity.type
_entity.pdbx_description
1 polymer ?
#
loop_
_entity_poly.entity_id
_entity_poly.type
_entity_poly.pdbx_seq_one_letter_code
_entity_poly.pdbx_strand_id
1 'polypeptide(L)'
;MVDFGYDISDFTGVDPIYGTLDDFKKLVARAKELGLKVVLDIVPNHSSDQHEWFKKALSGDQKYKDYYVWADGKNKDDKTPPNNWISVFDGPAWTYVDAVKQWYLHQFDPRQPDLNFYNSDVQAEMIVSNKKVLISFFFSFSLLF
;
A
#
# COMPACT_ATOMS: atom_id res chain seq x y z
N MET A 1 -10.43 -4.35 6.06
CA MET A 1 -10.28 -3.03 6.69
C MET A 1 -9.63 -3.21 8.04
N VAL A 2 -8.37 -2.84 8.07
CA VAL A 2 -7.44 -2.78 9.20
C VAL A 2 -6.98 -1.34 9.25
N ASP A 3 -6.69 -0.82 10.44
CA ASP A 3 -6.24 0.57 10.58
C ASP A 3 -7.19 1.55 9.84
N PHE A 4 -8.50 1.35 9.98
CA PHE A 4 -9.55 2.20 9.39
C PHE A 4 -9.45 2.49 7.88
N GLY A 5 -8.80 1.60 7.11
CA GLY A 5 -8.67 1.70 5.65
C GLY A 5 -7.29 2.11 5.15
N TYR A 6 -6.32 2.27 6.05
CA TYR A 6 -4.91 2.46 5.68
C TYR A 6 -4.25 1.15 5.19
N ASP A 7 -4.91 -0.02 5.34
CA ASP A 7 -4.56 -1.28 4.66
C ASP A 7 -5.04 -1.32 3.20
N ILE A 8 -4.38 -0.55 2.32
CA ILE A 8 -4.85 -0.36 0.94
C ILE A 8 -4.64 -1.62 0.07
N SER A 9 -5.73 -2.22 -0.41
CA SER A 9 -5.71 -3.36 -1.34
C SER A 9 -5.84 -2.97 -2.83
N ASP A 10 -6.28 -1.75 -3.12
CA ASP A 10 -6.33 -1.14 -4.45
C ASP A 10 -6.12 0.39 -4.32
N PHE A 11 -4.99 0.89 -4.80
CA PHE A 11 -4.64 2.31 -4.75
C PHE A 11 -5.44 3.21 -5.70
N THR A 12 -6.26 2.65 -6.58
CA THR A 12 -6.96 3.39 -7.64
C THR A 12 -8.49 3.38 -7.53
N GLY A 13 -9.02 2.53 -6.66
CA GLY A 13 -10.44 2.40 -6.39
C GLY A 13 -10.95 3.28 -5.25
N VAL A 14 -12.25 3.18 -4.99
CA VAL A 14 -12.92 3.68 -3.79
C VAL A 14 -13.49 2.48 -3.07
N ASP A 15 -13.28 2.38 -1.75
CA ASP A 15 -13.88 1.29 -0.97
C ASP A 15 -15.42 1.35 -1.08
N PRO A 16 -16.11 0.24 -1.40
CA PRO A 16 -17.56 0.21 -1.56
C PRO A 16 -18.35 0.73 -0.36
N ILE A 17 -17.80 0.71 0.86
CA ILE A 17 -18.46 1.30 2.04
C ILE A 17 -18.60 2.81 1.94
N TYR A 18 -17.70 3.48 1.20
CA TYR A 18 -17.70 4.93 0.98
C TYR A 18 -18.37 5.33 -0.33
N GLY A 19 -18.68 4.36 -1.21
CA GLY A 19 -19.39 4.57 -2.47
C GLY A 19 -18.58 4.15 -3.68
N THR A 20 -18.77 4.87 -4.79
CA THR A 20 -18.11 4.56 -6.07
C THR A 20 -17.11 5.64 -6.49
N LEU A 21 -16.26 5.32 -7.46
CA LEU A 21 -15.38 6.31 -8.09
C LEU A 21 -16.18 7.49 -8.69
N ASP A 22 -17.38 7.24 -9.20
CA ASP A 22 -18.24 8.30 -9.73
C ASP A 22 -18.82 9.19 -8.63
N ASP A 23 -19.10 8.65 -7.45
CA ASP A 23 -19.52 9.46 -6.31
C ASP A 23 -18.39 10.36 -5.82
N PHE A 24 -17.16 9.85 -5.81
CA PHE A 24 -15.99 10.68 -5.52
C PHE A 24 -15.78 11.79 -6.57
N LYS A 25 -15.97 11.50 -7.87
CA LYS A 25 -15.95 12.54 -8.92
C LYS A 25 -17.01 13.62 -8.68
N LYS A 26 -18.24 13.25 -8.29
CA LYS A 26 -19.30 14.22 -7.95
C LYS A 26 -18.89 15.09 -6.75
N LEU A 27 -18.28 14.49 -5.72
CA LEU A 27 -17.77 15.22 -4.56
C LEU A 27 -16.72 16.26 -4.96
N VAL A 28 -15.74 15.87 -5.76
CA VAL A 28 -14.67 16.77 -6.24
C VAL A 28 -15.25 17.90 -7.10
N ALA A 29 -16.19 17.59 -8.00
CA ALA A 29 -16.86 18.61 -8.82
C ALA A 29 -17.62 19.62 -7.96
N ARG A 30 -18.39 19.14 -6.97
CA ARG A 30 -19.14 20.02 -6.07
C ARG A 30 -18.23 20.88 -5.20
N ALA A 31 -17.13 20.33 -4.69
CA ALA A 31 -16.14 21.09 -3.93
C ALA A 31 -15.55 22.24 -4.78
N LYS A 32 -15.25 21.98 -6.05
CA LYS A 32 -14.75 22.99 -6.99
C LYS A 32 -15.76 24.12 -7.23
N GLU A 33 -17.05 23.80 -7.45
CA GLU A 33 -18.12 24.80 -7.58
C GLU A 33 -18.22 25.72 -6.36
N LEU A 34 -17.89 25.21 -5.18
CA LEU A 34 -17.89 25.93 -3.91
C LEU A 34 -16.56 26.68 -3.64
N GLY A 35 -15.60 26.65 -4.57
CA GLY A 35 -14.28 27.26 -4.38
C GLY A 35 -13.37 26.50 -3.40
N LEU A 36 -13.71 25.27 -3.04
CA LEU A 36 -12.95 24.42 -2.12
C LEU A 36 -11.88 23.61 -2.86
N LYS A 37 -10.87 23.17 -2.10
CA LYS A 37 -9.83 22.25 -2.56
C LYS A 37 -10.00 20.91 -1.85
N VAL A 38 -9.77 19.83 -2.58
CA VAL A 38 -9.77 18.46 -2.05
C VAL A 38 -8.33 18.00 -1.96
N VAL A 39 -7.92 17.54 -0.77
CA VAL A 39 -6.63 16.93 -0.51
C VAL A 39 -6.87 15.45 -0.24
N LEU A 40 -6.12 14.59 -0.91
CA LEU A 40 -6.16 13.15 -0.68
C LEU A 40 -5.00 12.76 0.22
N ASP A 41 -5.28 11.88 1.18
CA ASP A 41 -4.24 11.21 1.94
C ASP A 41 -3.62 10.10 1.07
N ILE A 42 -2.31 9.93 1.16
CA ILE A 42 -1.56 8.94 0.38
C ILE A 42 -0.71 8.13 1.36
N VAL A 43 -0.82 6.81 1.26
CA VAL A 43 -0.10 5.86 2.12
C VAL A 43 0.94 5.13 1.28
N PRO A 44 2.17 5.66 1.17
CA PRO A 44 3.16 5.05 0.29
C PRO A 44 3.88 3.86 0.93
N ASN A 45 3.97 3.80 2.27
CA ASN A 45 4.88 2.90 2.97
C ASN A 45 4.57 1.41 2.77
N HIS A 46 3.29 1.03 2.79
CA HIS A 46 2.84 -0.35 2.80
C HIS A 46 1.59 -0.52 1.93
N SER A 47 1.26 -1.75 1.58
CA SER A 47 -0.05 -2.13 1.04
C SER A 47 -0.75 -3.09 2.00
N SER A 48 -2.00 -3.44 1.73
CA SER A 48 -2.66 -4.58 2.37
C SER A 48 -1.98 -5.90 1.99
N ASP A 49 -2.00 -6.89 2.88
CA ASP A 49 -1.71 -8.29 2.56
C ASP A 49 -2.69 -8.88 1.54
N GLN A 50 -3.86 -8.25 1.37
CA GLN A 50 -4.84 -8.57 0.34
C GLN A 50 -4.54 -7.95 -1.02
N HIS A 51 -3.54 -7.06 -1.12
CA HIS A 51 -3.14 -6.44 -2.37
C HIS A 51 -2.59 -7.49 -3.35
N GLU A 52 -2.94 -7.37 -4.64
CA GLU A 52 -2.50 -8.29 -5.69
C GLU A 52 -0.98 -8.51 -5.70
N TRP A 53 -0.22 -7.45 -5.45
CA TRP A 53 1.23 -7.51 -5.37
C TRP A 53 1.71 -8.46 -4.26
N PHE A 54 1.15 -8.37 -3.05
CA PHE A 54 1.57 -9.24 -1.95
C PHE A 54 1.16 -10.68 -2.19
N LYS A 55 -0.06 -10.90 -2.71
CA LYS A 55 -0.53 -12.24 -3.12
C LYS A 55 0.41 -12.90 -4.15
N LYS A 56 0.89 -12.14 -5.13
CA LYS A 56 1.86 -12.63 -6.13
C LYS A 56 3.25 -12.88 -5.53
N ALA A 57 3.68 -12.03 -4.59
CA ALA A 57 4.92 -12.27 -3.83
C ALA A 57 4.86 -13.59 -3.05
N LEU A 58 3.73 -13.86 -2.38
CA LEU A 58 3.48 -15.10 -1.64
C LEU A 58 3.40 -16.32 -2.56
N SER A 59 2.94 -16.17 -3.80
CA SER A 59 2.96 -17.26 -4.80
C SER A 59 4.33 -17.50 -5.42
N GLY A 60 5.36 -16.74 -5.03
CA GLY A 60 6.73 -16.89 -5.51
C GLY A 60 7.05 -16.14 -6.81
N ASP A 61 6.20 -15.20 -7.25
CA ASP A 61 6.53 -14.34 -8.38
C ASP A 61 7.67 -13.39 -8.00
N GLN A 62 8.84 -13.58 -8.60
CA GLN A 62 10.06 -12.88 -8.22
C GLN A 62 9.94 -11.36 -8.34
N LYS A 63 9.23 -10.86 -9.37
CA LYS A 63 9.05 -9.41 -9.53
C LYS A 63 8.35 -8.83 -8.32
N TYR A 64 7.25 -9.45 -7.89
CA TYR A 64 6.49 -8.94 -6.76
C TYR A 64 7.09 -9.32 -5.41
N LYS A 65 7.93 -10.37 -5.31
CA LYS A 65 8.76 -10.58 -4.12
C LYS A 65 9.65 -9.37 -3.86
N ASP A 66 10.29 -8.84 -4.91
CA ASP A 66 11.18 -7.68 -4.80
C ASP A 66 10.43 -6.37 -4.49
N TYR A 67 9.09 -6.36 -4.51
CA TYR A 67 8.28 -5.20 -4.11
C TYR A 67 8.17 -5.05 -2.58
N TYR A 68 8.53 -6.06 -1.81
CA TYR A 68 8.45 -6.04 -0.34
C TYR A 68 9.80 -6.31 0.30
N VAL A 69 9.92 -5.96 1.57
CA VAL A 69 11.15 -6.19 2.34
C VAL A 69 11.11 -7.58 2.95
N TRP A 70 11.97 -8.48 2.46
CA TRP A 70 12.14 -9.84 2.96
C TRP A 70 13.50 -10.04 3.61
N ALA A 71 13.57 -10.92 4.61
CA ALA A 71 14.83 -11.31 5.24
C ALA A 71 14.77 -12.73 5.83
N ASP A 72 15.95 -13.35 5.93
CA ASP A 72 16.12 -14.61 6.66
C ASP A 72 16.11 -14.34 8.17
N GLY A 73 15.57 -15.28 8.94
CA GLY A 73 15.60 -15.21 10.40
C GLY A 73 17.02 -15.31 10.95
N LYS A 74 17.30 -14.61 12.05
CA LYS A 74 18.65 -14.53 12.63
C LYS A 74 19.28 -15.90 12.93
N ASN A 75 18.47 -16.84 13.41
CA ASN A 75 18.89 -18.19 13.78
C ASN A 75 18.49 -19.28 12.76
N LYS A 76 17.81 -18.91 11.66
CA LYS A 76 17.27 -19.85 10.66
C LYS A 76 16.40 -20.97 11.25
N ASP A 77 15.66 -20.65 12.32
CA ASP A 77 14.79 -21.55 13.07
C ASP A 77 13.30 -21.27 12.86
N ASP A 78 12.98 -20.39 11.90
CA ASP A 78 11.64 -19.94 11.54
C ASP A 78 10.85 -19.29 12.70
N LYS A 79 11.55 -18.97 13.80
CA LYS A 79 10.97 -18.43 15.05
C LYS A 79 11.65 -17.15 15.50
N THR A 80 12.94 -17.00 15.17
CA THR A 80 13.72 -15.83 15.53
C THR A 80 13.73 -14.84 14.36
N PRO A 81 13.15 -13.63 14.52
CA PRO A 81 13.15 -12.61 13.47
C PRO A 81 14.58 -12.15 13.11
N PRO A 82 14.76 -11.46 11.98
CA PRO A 82 16.07 -10.98 11.52
C PRO A 82 16.77 -10.05 12.52
N ASN A 83 16.00 -9.23 13.23
CA ASN A 83 16.49 -8.28 14.24
C ASN A 83 15.41 -8.04 15.32
N ASN A 84 15.67 -7.09 16.23
CA ASN A 84 14.78 -6.75 17.35
C ASN A 84 13.90 -5.51 17.07
N TRP A 85 13.62 -5.19 15.80
CA TRP A 85 12.70 -4.10 15.48
C TRP A 85 11.28 -4.41 15.94
N ILE A 86 10.62 -3.37 16.47
CA ILE A 86 9.29 -3.43 17.07
C ILE A 86 8.32 -2.64 16.20
N SER A 87 7.13 -3.20 15.97
CA SER A 87 6.05 -2.52 15.26
C SER A 87 5.54 -1.32 16.07
N VAL A 88 5.05 -0.28 15.37
CA VAL A 88 4.37 0.86 16.00
C VAL A 88 3.13 0.41 16.78
N PHE A 89 2.49 -0.69 16.38
CA PHE A 89 1.31 -1.26 17.03
C PHE A 89 1.62 -2.36 18.06
N ASP A 90 2.86 -2.38 18.55
CA ASP A 90 3.40 -3.35 19.51
C ASP A 90 3.70 -4.74 18.91
N GLY A 91 4.64 -5.47 19.52
CA GLY A 91 5.17 -6.75 19.03
C GLY A 91 6.25 -6.64 17.93
N PRO A 92 6.78 -7.77 17.45
CA PRO A 92 7.84 -7.78 16.43
C PRO A 92 7.38 -7.12 15.11
N ALA A 93 8.25 -6.35 14.46
CA ALA A 93 8.00 -5.77 13.13
C ALA A 93 8.16 -6.79 11.97
N TRP A 94 8.27 -8.08 12.29
CA TRP A 94 8.57 -9.12 11.32
C TRP A 94 7.60 -10.29 11.50
N THR A 95 7.01 -10.74 10.39
CA THR A 95 6.14 -11.93 10.37
C THR A 95 6.73 -12.99 9.44
N TYR A 96 6.85 -14.22 9.94
CA TYR A 96 7.34 -15.37 9.18
C TYR A 96 6.27 -15.92 8.24
N VAL A 97 6.65 -16.28 7.01
CA VAL A 97 5.76 -16.86 6.00
C VAL A 97 6.29 -18.21 5.56
N ASP A 98 5.55 -19.26 5.90
CA ASP A 98 5.94 -20.65 5.62
C ASP A 98 6.06 -20.95 4.11
N ALA A 99 5.16 -20.39 3.29
CA ALA A 99 5.13 -20.64 1.84
C ALA A 99 6.40 -20.20 1.11
N VAL A 100 7.09 -19.18 1.62
CA VAL A 100 8.31 -18.63 1.02
C VAL A 100 9.55 -18.75 1.92
N LYS A 101 9.39 -19.32 3.13
CA LYS A 101 10.43 -19.55 4.14
C LYS A 101 11.24 -18.30 4.50
N GLN A 102 10.56 -17.16 4.59
CA GLN A 102 11.19 -15.86 4.88
C GLN A 102 10.30 -15.02 5.80
N TRP A 103 10.91 -14.02 6.43
CA TRP A 103 10.22 -12.98 7.17
C TRP A 103 9.95 -11.80 6.26
N TYR A 104 8.78 -11.18 6.34
CA TYR A 104 8.54 -9.85 5.77
C TYR A 104 8.45 -8.80 6.86
N LEU A 105 8.87 -7.58 6.51
CA LEU A 105 8.77 -6.41 7.38
C LEU A 105 7.35 -5.83 7.33
N HIS A 106 6.85 -5.42 8.50
CA HIS A 106 5.69 -4.54 8.64
C HIS A 106 5.97 -3.55 9.78
N GLN A 107 5.97 -2.25 9.48
CA GLN A 107 6.16 -1.24 10.54
C GLN A 107 4.89 -1.03 11.40
N PHE A 108 3.74 -1.48 10.90
CA PHE A 108 2.44 -1.36 11.56
C PHE A 108 1.82 -2.77 11.78
N ASP A 109 0.58 -3.00 11.37
CA ASP A 109 -0.08 -4.30 11.49
C ASP A 109 0.58 -5.34 10.56
N PRO A 110 0.65 -6.64 10.92
CA PRO A 110 1.12 -7.68 10.02
C PRO A 110 0.41 -7.70 8.66
N ARG A 111 -0.85 -7.27 8.59
CA ARG A 111 -1.61 -7.16 7.33
C ARG A 111 -1.21 -5.94 6.49
N GLN A 112 -0.21 -5.17 6.92
CA GLN A 112 0.36 -4.00 6.24
C GLN A 112 1.85 -4.26 5.88
N PRO A 113 2.16 -5.22 4.98
CA PRO A 113 3.54 -5.47 4.55
C PRO A 113 4.18 -4.23 3.92
N ASP A 114 5.39 -3.91 4.37
CA ASP A 114 6.13 -2.73 3.94
C ASP A 114 6.69 -2.91 2.51
N LEU A 115 6.46 -1.90 1.67
CA LEU A 115 6.98 -1.83 0.31
C LEU A 115 8.48 -1.53 0.33
N ASN A 116 9.22 -2.17 -0.56
CA ASN A 116 10.65 -1.98 -0.71
C ASN A 116 10.95 -0.76 -1.60
N PHE A 117 11.09 0.43 -0.99
CA PHE A 117 11.41 1.66 -1.73
C PHE A 117 12.83 1.72 -2.32
N TYR A 118 13.71 0.77 -2.03
CA TYR A 118 14.97 0.65 -2.77
C TYR A 118 14.77 0.10 -4.18
N ASN A 119 13.63 -0.54 -4.45
CA ASN A 119 13.26 -1.01 -5.77
C ASN A 119 12.68 0.14 -6.62
N SER A 120 13.32 0.45 -7.76
CA SER A 120 12.87 1.49 -8.68
C SER A 120 11.48 1.23 -9.26
N ASP A 121 11.08 -0.04 -9.40
CA ASP A 121 9.76 -0.40 -9.93
C ASP A 121 8.67 -0.02 -8.92
N VAL A 122 8.90 -0.23 -7.62
CA VAL A 122 7.99 0.23 -6.57
C VAL A 122 7.84 1.75 -6.59
N GLN A 123 8.95 2.48 -6.71
CA GLN A 123 8.91 3.95 -6.81
C GLN A 123 8.09 4.39 -8.03
N ALA A 124 8.29 3.74 -9.18
CA ALA A 124 7.55 4.03 -10.40
C ALA A 124 6.05 3.72 -10.27
N GLU A 125 5.68 2.56 -9.71
CA GLU A 125 4.29 2.17 -9.48
C GLU A 125 3.57 3.13 -8.53
N MET A 126 4.23 3.57 -7.45
CA MET A 126 3.64 4.55 -6.54
C MET A 126 3.43 5.91 -7.22
N ILE A 127 4.38 6.37 -8.05
CA ILE A 127 4.21 7.58 -8.86
C ILE A 127 3.05 7.41 -9.84
N VAL A 128 2.96 6.27 -10.52
CA VAL A 128 1.91 5.99 -11.52
C VAL A 128 0.54 5.90 -10.86
N SER A 129 0.41 5.18 -9.76
CA SER A 129 -0.85 5.03 -9.02
C SER A 129 -1.33 6.37 -8.47
N ASN A 130 -0.44 7.14 -7.83
CA ASN A 130 -0.76 8.49 -7.35
C ASN A 130 -1.13 9.43 -8.51
N LYS A 131 -0.43 9.33 -9.66
CA LYS A 131 -0.82 10.07 -10.86
C LYS A 131 -2.15 9.59 -11.43
N LYS A 132 -2.47 8.30 -11.45
CA LYS A 132 -3.75 7.79 -11.98
C LYS A 132 -4.92 8.28 -11.16
N VAL A 133 -4.80 8.23 -9.83
CA VAL A 133 -5.71 8.89 -8.89
C VAL A 133 -5.82 10.37 -9.29
N LEU A 134 -4.73 11.15 -9.20
CA LEU A 134 -4.77 12.59 -9.46
C LEU A 134 -5.26 12.97 -10.88
N ILE A 135 -4.79 12.32 -11.94
CA ILE A 135 -5.15 12.61 -13.35
C ILE A 135 -6.61 12.26 -13.61
N SER A 136 -7.11 11.14 -13.06
CA SER A 136 -8.54 10.78 -13.19
C SER A 136 -9.46 11.84 -12.57
N PHE A 137 -8.95 12.65 -11.64
CA PHE A 137 -9.72 13.67 -10.95
C PHE A 137 -9.46 15.11 -11.42
N PHE A 138 -8.23 15.43 -11.82
CA PHE A 138 -7.82 16.79 -12.18
C PHE A 138 -7.78 17.07 -13.69
N PHE A 139 -7.56 16.07 -14.55
CA PHE A 139 -7.38 16.30 -15.98
C PHE A 139 -8.65 16.12 -16.83
N SER A 140 -9.74 15.58 -16.29
CA SER A 140 -11.01 15.48 -17.04
C SER A 140 -11.83 16.76 -17.08
N PHE A 141 -11.45 17.81 -16.32
CA PHE A 141 -12.19 19.09 -16.29
C PHE A 141 -11.25 20.29 -16.21
N SER A 142 -10.73 20.64 -17.39
CA SER A 142 -10.11 21.92 -17.76
C SER A 142 -8.84 22.32 -17.00
N LEU A 143 -7.70 22.11 -17.65
CA LEU A 143 -6.57 23.04 -17.53
C LEU A 143 -7.05 24.41 -18.01
N LEU A 144 -7.14 25.35 -17.09
CA LEU A 144 -6.86 26.76 -17.30
C LEU A 144 -6.13 27.19 -16.02
N PHE A 145 -4.80 27.08 -16.09
CA PHE A 145 -3.96 28.05 -15.39
C PHE A 145 -4.10 29.39 -16.10
#